data_AF-A4RY40-F1
#
_entry.id   AF-A4RY40-F1
#
_cell.length_a   1.000
_cell.length_b   1.000
_cell.length_c   1.000
_cell.angle_alpha   90.00
_cell.angle_beta   90.00
_cell.angle_gamma   90.00
#
_symmetry.space_group_name_H-M   'P 1'
#
loop_
_entity.id
_entity.type
_entity.pdbx_description
1 polymer ?
#
loop_
_entity_poly.entity_id
_entity_poly.type
_entity_poly.pdbx_seq_one_letter_code
_entity_poly.pdbx_strand_id
1 'polypeptide(L)'
;QVKQFYYCVANADFMLNDENNEHFPEILRERRRFFKEKSKPQDFWIVPNPAFLDAMPDVKKKIRQPCVAVVTTDKVWNDFVKLRMDRVYKGGVE
;
A
#
# COMPACT_ATOMS: atom_id res chain seq x y z
N GLN A 1 18.29 -11.83 -9.46
CA GLN A 1 17.32 -12.43 -8.52
C GLN A 1 16.04 -11.60 -8.63
N VAL A 2 14.89 -12.24 -8.87
CA VAL A 2 13.61 -11.55 -9.01
C VAL A 2 13.19 -11.04 -7.63
N LYS A 3 12.72 -9.79 -7.55
CA LYS A 3 12.46 -9.11 -6.27
C LYS A 3 10.97 -9.09 -6.00
N GLN A 4 10.52 -9.87 -5.02
CA GLN A 4 9.12 -9.89 -4.62
C GLN A 4 8.69 -8.55 -4.03
N PHE A 5 7.60 -8.00 -4.56
CA PHE A 5 6.86 -6.89 -3.98
C PHE A 5 5.51 -7.38 -3.43
N TYR A 6 5.08 -6.76 -2.36
CA TYR A 6 3.78 -6.94 -1.72
C TYR A 6 3.01 -5.63 -1.80
N TYR A 7 1.69 -5.72 -1.87
CA TYR A 7 0.86 -4.52 -1.88
C TYR A 7 -0.45 -4.71 -1.13
N CYS A 8 -0.95 -3.58 -0.62
CA CYS A 8 -2.34 -3.39 -0.23
C CYS A 8 -2.91 -2.24 -1.07
N VAL A 9 -4.07 -2.46 -1.70
CA VAL A 9 -4.69 -1.49 -2.60
C VAL A 9 -6.18 -1.34 -2.29
N ALA A 10 -6.66 -0.10 -2.35
CA ALA A 10 -8.07 0.25 -2.20
C ALA A 10 -8.35 1.58 -2.90
N ASN A 11 -9.61 2.01 -2.84
CA ASN A 11 -10.01 3.35 -3.26
C ASN A 11 -9.19 4.42 -2.52
N ALA A 12 -8.77 5.47 -3.23
CA ALA A 12 -7.89 6.50 -2.69
C ALA A 12 -8.51 7.24 -1.51
N ASP A 13 -9.79 7.63 -1.61
CA ASP A 13 -10.48 8.32 -0.51
C ASP A 13 -10.60 7.43 0.71
N PHE A 14 -10.99 6.16 0.54
CA PHE A 14 -11.05 5.21 1.64
C PHE A 14 -9.70 5.08 2.36
N MET A 15 -8.61 4.95 1.60
CA MET A 15 -7.29 4.65 2.17
C MET A 15 -6.58 5.86 2.79
N LEU A 16 -6.86 7.08 2.29
CA LEU A 16 -6.11 8.28 2.67
C LEU A 16 -6.94 9.38 3.33
N ASN A 17 -8.26 9.40 3.11
CA ASN A 17 -9.14 10.52 3.50
C ASN A 17 -10.34 10.11 4.38
N ASP A 18 -10.66 8.81 4.49
CA ASP A 18 -11.74 8.32 5.34
C ASP A 18 -11.46 8.63 6.81
N GLU A 19 -12.48 9.10 7.55
CA GLU A 19 -12.37 9.46 8.97
C GLU A 19 -11.83 8.30 9.82
N ASN A 20 -12.17 7.04 9.49
CA ASN A 20 -11.68 5.88 10.22
C ASN A 20 -10.20 5.57 9.94
N ASN A 21 -9.65 6.12 8.85
CA ASN A 21 -8.30 5.87 8.35
C ASN A 21 -7.42 7.13 8.33
N GLU A 22 -7.87 8.26 8.90
CA GLU A 22 -7.17 9.56 8.85
C GLU A 22 -5.73 9.51 9.42
N HIS A 23 -5.45 8.58 10.33
CA HIS A 23 -4.13 8.38 10.91
C HIS A 23 -3.17 7.62 10.00
N PHE A 24 -3.66 6.96 8.95
CA PHE A 24 -2.83 6.11 8.09
C PHE A 24 -1.81 6.92 7.26
N PRO A 25 -2.16 8.06 6.63
CA PRO A 25 -1.16 8.96 6.05
C PRO A 25 -0.05 9.34 7.04
N GLU A 26 -0.38 9.55 8.30
CA GLU A 26 0.61 9.89 9.33
C GLU A 26 1.56 8.72 9.63
N ILE A 27 1.04 7.50 9.72
CA ILE A 27 1.87 6.28 9.84
C ILE A 27 2.88 6.19 8.68
N LEU A 28 2.48 6.54 7.46
CA LEU A 28 3.36 6.52 6.29
C LEU A 28 4.46 7.60 6.37
N ARG A 29 4.11 8.82 6.83
CA ARG A 29 5.07 9.91 7.05
C ARG A 29 6.09 9.54 8.13
N GLU A 30 5.62 9.05 9.27
CA GLU A 30 6.49 8.65 10.38
C GLU A 30 7.36 7.44 10.01
N ARG A 31 6.84 6.46 9.25
CA ARG A 31 7.68 5.38 8.71
C ARG A 31 8.77 5.95 7.80
N ARG A 32 8.45 6.89 6.91
CA ARG A 32 9.45 7.51 6.02
C ARG A 32 10.53 8.23 6.82
N ARG A 33 10.14 8.95 7.87
CA ARG A 33 11.04 9.64 8.79
C ARG A 33 11.94 8.66 9.53
N PHE A 34 11.38 7.60 10.11
CA PHE A 34 12.13 6.53 10.77
C PHE A 34 13.21 5.91 9.87
N PHE A 35 12.89 5.66 8.60
CA PHE A 35 13.86 5.13 7.64
C PHE A 35 15.03 6.09 7.42
N LYS A 36 14.74 7.39 7.28
CA LYS A 36 15.76 8.43 7.17
C LYS A 36 16.64 8.52 8.42
N GLU A 37 16.02 8.58 9.61
CA GLU A 37 16.71 8.70 10.89
C GLU A 37 17.60 7.48 11.21
N LYS A 38 17.19 6.28 10.77
CA LYS A 38 17.95 5.05 10.97
C LYS A 38 18.89 4.70 9.81
N SER A 39 19.02 5.59 8.81
CA SER A 39 19.78 5.31 7.58
C SER A 39 19.41 3.99 6.92
N LYS A 40 18.13 3.60 7.01
CA LYS A 40 17.59 2.39 6.40
C LYS A 40 17.24 2.66 4.94
N PRO A 41 17.60 1.76 4.00
CA PRO A 41 17.12 1.85 2.62
C PRO A 41 15.59 1.85 2.59
N GLN A 42 15.00 2.74 1.80
CA GLN A 42 13.55 2.76 1.59
C GLN A 42 13.09 1.49 0.90
N ASP A 43 12.02 0.90 1.42
CA ASP A 43 11.46 -0.36 0.93
C ASP A 43 9.94 -0.31 0.76
N PHE A 44 9.34 0.88 0.77
CA PHE A 44 7.90 1.06 0.61
C PHE A 44 7.57 2.35 -0.18
N TRP A 45 6.42 2.35 -0.86
CA TRP A 45 5.94 3.44 -1.71
C TRP A 45 4.42 3.56 -1.69
N ILE A 46 3.93 4.78 -1.93
CA ILE A 46 2.52 5.07 -2.23
C ILE A 46 2.44 5.19 -3.75
N VAL A 47 1.60 4.40 -4.39
CA VAL A 47 1.46 4.32 -5.84
C VAL A 47 0.01 4.65 -6.23
N PRO A 48 -0.27 5.89 -6.66
CA PRO A 48 -1.57 6.27 -7.20
C PRO A 48 -1.84 5.55 -8.53
N ASN A 49 -3.06 5.08 -8.74
CA ASN A 49 -3.50 4.39 -9.96
C ASN A 49 -2.47 3.39 -10.51
N PRO A 50 -2.09 2.36 -9.72
CA PRO A 50 -1.01 1.46 -10.06
C PRO A 50 -1.27 0.70 -11.36
N ALA A 51 -0.42 0.92 -12.37
CA ALA A 51 -0.52 0.28 -13.68
C ALA A 51 -0.43 -1.26 -13.62
N PHE A 52 0.25 -1.83 -12.61
CA PHE A 52 0.33 -3.28 -12.45
C PHE A 52 -1.03 -3.95 -12.21
N LEU A 53 -2.07 -3.21 -11.80
CA LEU A 53 -3.43 -3.74 -11.71
C LEU A 53 -4.07 -4.02 -13.08
N ASP A 54 -3.52 -3.50 -14.17
CA ASP A 54 -4.00 -3.81 -15.52
C ASP A 54 -3.77 -5.28 -15.87
N ALA A 55 -2.74 -5.90 -15.28
CA ALA A 55 -2.51 -7.34 -15.36
C ALA A 55 -3.46 -8.16 -14.46
N MET A 56 -4.29 -7.51 -13.64
CA MET A 56 -5.20 -8.13 -12.67
C MET A 56 -6.63 -7.58 -12.83
N PRO A 57 -7.28 -7.76 -14.00
CA PRO A 57 -8.54 -7.10 -14.33
C PRO A 57 -9.68 -7.43 -13.36
N ASP A 58 -9.72 -8.66 -12.82
CA ASP A 58 -10.76 -9.07 -11.87
C ASP A 58 -10.60 -8.42 -10.49
N VAL A 59 -9.37 -8.09 -10.11
CA VAL A 59 -9.08 -7.31 -8.90
C VAL A 59 -9.41 -5.85 -9.15
N LYS A 60 -8.95 -5.30 -10.28
CA LYS A 60 -9.19 -3.90 -10.66
C LYS A 60 -10.68 -3.55 -10.70
N LYS A 61 -11.52 -4.45 -11.22
CA LYS A 61 -12.99 -4.30 -11.25
C LYS A 61 -13.64 -4.25 -9.86
N LYS A 62 -13.03 -4.86 -8.83
CA LYS A 62 -13.57 -4.88 -7.46
C LYS A 62 -13.21 -3.61 -6.66
N ILE A 63 -12.28 -2.80 -7.16
CA ILE A 63 -11.76 -1.63 -6.44
C ILE A 63 -12.33 -0.37 -7.06
N ARG A 64 -13.04 0.43 -6.24
CA ARG A 64 -13.54 1.75 -6.66
C ARG A 64 -12.38 2.67 -7.02
N GLN A 65 -12.44 3.26 -8.21
CA GLN A 65 -11.44 4.20 -8.73
C GLN A 65 -11.78 5.65 -8.32
N PRO A 66 -10.79 6.57 -8.21
CA PRO A 66 -9.35 6.31 -8.29
C PRO A 66 -8.87 5.43 -7.12
N CYS A 67 -7.81 4.68 -7.34
CA CYS A 67 -7.24 3.79 -6.32
C CYS A 67 -5.79 4.14 -6.00
N VAL A 68 -5.34 3.71 -4.83
CA VAL A 68 -3.96 3.88 -4.38
C VAL A 68 -3.48 2.57 -3.76
N ALA A 69 -2.26 2.17 -4.12
CA ALA A 69 -1.59 1.05 -3.50
C ALA A 69 -0.49 1.55 -2.56
N VAL A 70 -0.36 0.88 -1.42
CA VAL A 70 0.88 0.89 -0.64
C VAL A 70 1.64 -0.37 -1.02
N VAL A 71 2.85 -0.19 -1.55
CA VAL A 71 3.72 -1.26 -2.06
C VAL A 71 4.95 -1.35 -1.18
N THR A 72 5.43 -2.56 -0.89
CA THR A 72 6.63 -2.78 -0.07
C THR A 72 7.32 -4.10 -0.41
N THR A 73 8.60 -4.24 -0.07
CA THR A 73 9.27 -5.55 -0.04
C THR A 73 9.22 -6.23 1.34
N ASP A 74 8.67 -5.55 2.36
CA ASP A 74 8.48 -6.06 3.72
C ASP A 74 7.10 -6.73 3.87
N LYS A 75 7.08 -8.06 3.83
CA LYS A 75 5.83 -8.84 3.97
C LYS A 75 5.12 -8.58 5.30
N VAL A 76 5.87 -8.46 6.40
CA VAL A 76 5.31 -8.27 7.74
C VAL A 76 4.60 -6.93 7.82
N TRP A 77 5.22 -5.89 7.25
CA TRP A 77 4.58 -4.58 7.20
C TRP A 77 3.36 -4.57 6.28
N ASN A 78 3.38 -5.28 5.15
CA ASN A 78 2.18 -5.44 4.31
C ASN A 78 1.03 -6.16 5.05
N ASP A 79 1.35 -7.18 5.85
CA ASP A 79 0.39 -7.88 6.70
C ASP A 79 -0.23 -6.94 7.75
N PHE A 80 0.60 -6.07 8.36
CA PHE A 80 0.12 -5.00 9.24
C PHE A 80 -0.84 -4.04 8.54
N VAL A 81 -0.52 -3.57 7.32
CA VAL A 81 -1.40 -2.68 6.55
C VAL A 81 -2.74 -3.36 6.27
N LYS A 82 -2.74 -4.64 5.89
CA LYS A 82 -3.98 -5.40 5.67
C LYS A 82 -4.84 -5.46 6.93
N LEU A 83 -4.27 -5.76 8.09
CA LEU A 83 -5.01 -5.83 9.36
C LEU A 83 -5.52 -4.46 9.80
N ARG A 84 -4.71 -3.40 9.64
CA ARG A 84 -5.06 -2.03 10.02
C ARG A 84 -6.21 -1.46 9.22
N MET A 85 -6.24 -1.74 7.92
CA MET A 85 -7.20 -1.17 6.97
C MET A 85 -8.43 -2.06 6.77
N ASP A 86 -8.33 -3.36 7.04
CA ASP A 86 -9.35 -4.41 6.82
C ASP A 86 -9.86 -4.52 5.37
N ARG A 87 -10.54 -3.49 4.85
CA ARG A 87 -11.19 -3.44 3.54
C ARG A 87 -10.25 -3.08 2.37
N VAL A 88 -9.02 -3.60 2.41
CA VAL A 88 -8.04 -3.50 1.32
C VAL A 88 -7.85 -4.85 0.63
N TYR A 89 -7.58 -4.81 -0.69
CA TYR A 89 -7.11 -5.99 -1.41
C TYR A 89 -5.60 -6.13 -1.21
N LYS A 90 -5.17 -7.32 -0.81
CA LYS A 90 -3.76 -7.65 -0.56
C LYS A 90 -3.25 -8.61 -1.63
N GLY A 91 -2.06 -8.38 -2.14
CA GLY A 91 -1.39 -9.29 -3.08
C GLY A 91 0.12 -9.15 -3.10
N GLY A 92 0.74 -9.82 -4.06
CA GLY A 92 2.16 -9.70 -4.38
C GLY A 92 2.41 -9.80 -5.88
N VAL A 93 3.50 -9.21 -6.33
CA VAL A 93 4.02 -9.28 -7.71
C VAL A 93 5.52 -9.53 -7.67
N GLU A 94 6.02 -10.30 -8.63
CA GLU A 94 7.44 -10.59 -8.83
C GLU A 94 8.09 -9.60 -9.82
#